data_AF-A0A523XXZ3-F1
#
_entry.id   AF-A0A523XXZ3-F1
#
_cell.length_a   1.000
_cell.length_b   1.000
_cell.length_c   1.000
_cell.angle_alpha   90.00
_cell.angle_beta   90.00
_cell.angle_gamma   90.00
#
_symmetry.space_group_name_H-M   'P 1'
#
loop_
_entity.id
_entity.type
_entity.pdbx_description
1 polymer ?
#
loop_
_entity_poly.entity_id
_entity_poly.type
_entity_poly.pdbx_seq_one_letter_code
_entity_poly.pdbx_strand_id
1 'polypeptide(L)'
;MPRISEEKLRKIRTIEFAINKHLFLICAAITLIVMLMAIIEFFSRGTFPPSKIGFFYVGVLFIYSVHKEMLRWLEEKKIERQGEYFLYSWIGLTAILYIINFLTKDYFNYSPEGVPLETLKEVSVITLQVAGIFLFTRLSKVIKIILEKK
;
A
#
# COMPACT_ATOMS: atom_id res chain seq x y z
N MET A 1 23.92 29.29 -9.53
CA MET A 1 22.93 28.65 -8.64
C MET A 1 23.01 29.33 -7.27
N PRO A 2 21.94 29.99 -6.78
CA PRO A 2 21.96 30.59 -5.45
C PRO A 2 22.11 29.49 -4.40
N ARG A 3 23.14 29.60 -3.55
CA ARG A 3 23.44 28.67 -2.46
C ARG A 3 22.31 28.78 -1.43
N ILE A 4 21.36 27.86 -1.46
CA ILE A 4 20.31 27.79 -0.44
C ILE A 4 21.03 27.61 0.90
N SER A 5 20.76 28.48 1.89
CA SER A 5 21.40 28.38 3.19
C SER A 5 21.02 27.06 3.86
N GLU A 6 21.96 26.42 4.55
CA GLU A 6 21.71 25.13 5.23
C GLU A 6 20.52 25.20 6.20
N GLU A 7 20.27 26.36 6.82
CA GLU A 7 19.11 26.56 7.68
C GLU A 7 17.77 26.45 6.94
N LYS A 8 17.68 26.96 5.70
CA LYS A 8 16.47 26.84 4.88
C LYS A 8 16.24 25.38 4.47
N LEU A 9 17.30 24.66 4.11
CA LEU A 9 17.23 23.23 3.80
C LEU A 9 16.77 22.40 5.02
N ARG A 10 17.29 22.70 6.21
CA ARG A 10 16.85 22.05 7.46
C ARG A 10 15.37 22.32 7.77
N LYS A 11 14.89 23.55 7.62
CA LYS A 11 13.47 23.89 7.85
C LYS A 11 12.54 23.15 6.87
N ILE A 12 12.88 23.12 5.58
CA ILE A 12 12.11 22.39 4.58
C ILE A 12 12.05 20.90 4.93
N ARG A 13 13.19 20.30 5.26
CA ARG A 13 13.26 18.88 5.63
C ARG A 13 12.36 18.52 6.83
N THR A 14 12.34 19.35 7.87
CA THR A 14 11.49 19.10 9.05
C THR A 14 9.99 19.15 8.70
N ILE A 15 9.59 20.08 7.83
CA ILE A 15 8.20 20.19 7.36
C ILE A 15 7.82 18.96 6.55
N GLU A 16 8.64 18.57 5.58
CA GLU A 16 8.42 17.37 4.76
C GLU A 16 8.33 16.10 5.61
N PHE A 17 9.18 15.97 6.64
CA PHE A 17 9.13 14.83 7.55
C PHE A 17 7.80 14.76 8.34
N ALA A 18 7.31 15.90 8.82
CA ALA A 18 6.02 15.98 9.49
C ALA A 18 4.87 15.60 8.54
N ILE A 19 4.90 16.10 7.30
CA ILE A 19 3.91 15.76 6.25
C ILE A 19 3.91 14.25 6.01
N ASN A 20 5.08 13.63 5.83
CA ASN A 20 5.20 12.20 5.62
C ASN A 20 4.66 11.37 6.79
N LYS A 21 4.85 11.82 8.04
CA LYS A 21 4.28 11.16 9.22
C LYS A 21 2.74 11.20 9.20
N HIS A 22 2.15 12.34 8.85
CA HIS A 22 0.70 12.46 8.71
C HIS A 22 0.16 11.63 7.54
N LEU A 23 0.84 11.65 6.38
CA LEU A 23 0.49 10.82 5.23
C LEU A 23 0.55 9.32 5.56
N PHE A 24 1.56 8.88 6.32
CA PHE A 24 1.66 7.50 6.78
C PHE A 24 0.46 7.10 7.64
N LEU A 25 0.07 7.93 8.61
CA LEU A 25 -1.09 7.66 9.48
C LEU A 25 -2.39 7.60 8.69
N ILE A 26 -2.59 8.52 7.74
CA ILE A 26 -3.76 8.52 6.85
C ILE A 26 -3.78 7.24 6.01
N CYS A 27 -2.65 6.87 5.41
CA CYS A 27 -2.55 5.63 4.63
C CYS A 27 -2.82 4.40 5.49
N ALA A 28 -2.26 4.33 6.71
CA ALA A 28 -2.50 3.24 7.65
C ALA A 28 -3.99 3.11 8.00
N ALA A 29 -4.66 4.22 8.30
CA ALA A 29 -6.09 4.23 8.59
C ALA A 29 -6.92 3.76 7.39
N ILE A 30 -6.64 4.28 6.19
CA ILE A 30 -7.35 3.86 4.98
C ILE A 30 -7.07 2.39 4.67
N THR A 31 -5.83 1.91 4.76
CA THR A 31 -5.49 0.49 4.58
C THR A 31 -6.33 -0.38 5.50
N LEU A 32 -6.40 -0.03 6.79
CA LEU A 32 -7.17 -0.79 7.77
C LEU A 32 -8.66 -0.83 7.40
N ILE A 33 -9.24 0.31 7.04
CA ILE A 33 -10.65 0.40 6.59
C ILE A 33 -10.89 -0.49 5.37
N VAL A 34 -10.04 -0.39 4.34
CA VAL A 34 -10.19 -1.16 3.10
C VAL A 34 -10.02 -2.65 3.35
N MET A 35 -9.10 -3.05 4.21
CA MET A 35 -8.94 -4.46 4.62
C MET A 35 -10.18 -4.97 5.36
N LEU A 36 -10.74 -4.18 6.28
CA LEU A 36 -11.99 -4.56 6.96
C LEU A 36 -13.15 -4.69 5.96
N MET A 37 -13.28 -3.77 5.01
CA MET A 37 -14.29 -3.86 3.96
C MET A 37 -14.13 -5.13 3.13
N ALA A 38 -12.91 -5.48 2.71
CA ALA A 38 -12.63 -6.70 1.97
C ALA A 38 -12.96 -7.97 2.76
N ILE A 39 -12.68 -7.98 4.06
CA ILE A 39 -13.03 -9.09 4.96
C ILE A 39 -14.55 -9.23 5.06
N ILE A 40 -15.27 -8.12 5.31
CA ILE A 40 -16.73 -8.11 5.39
C ILE A 40 -17.32 -8.60 4.07
N GLU A 41 -16.86 -8.07 2.94
CA GLU A 41 -17.33 -8.44 1.62
C GLU A 41 -17.16 -9.95 1.37
N PHE A 42 -15.97 -10.50 1.69
CA PHE A 42 -15.67 -11.92 1.55
C PHE A 42 -16.61 -12.81 2.38
N PHE A 43 -16.74 -12.52 3.68
CA PHE A 43 -17.62 -13.32 4.55
C PHE A 43 -19.11 -13.11 4.28
N SER A 44 -19.48 -11.98 3.68
CA SER A 44 -20.87 -11.67 3.35
C SER A 44 -21.39 -12.40 2.11
N ARG A 45 -20.51 -13.03 1.33
CA ARG A 45 -20.87 -13.78 0.11
C ARG A 45 -21.70 -12.95 -0.88
N GLY A 46 -21.37 -11.67 -1.03
CA GLY A 46 -22.03 -10.76 -1.97
C GLY A 46 -23.32 -10.11 -1.46
N THR A 47 -23.66 -10.27 -0.17
CA THR A 47 -24.79 -9.53 0.44
C THR A 47 -24.48 -8.06 0.69
N PHE A 48 -23.19 -7.69 0.76
CA PHE A 48 -22.75 -6.30 0.75
C PHE A 48 -22.33 -5.85 -0.65
N PRO A 49 -22.59 -4.57 -1.01
CA PRO A 49 -22.17 -4.04 -2.30
C PRO A 49 -20.63 -3.99 -2.40
N PRO A 50 -20.07 -4.28 -3.59
CA PRO A 50 -18.63 -4.33 -3.78
C PRO A 50 -17.96 -3.00 -3.46
N SER A 51 -16.86 -3.06 -2.73
CA SER A 51 -16.15 -1.89 -2.26
C SER A 51 -15.35 -1.23 -3.40
N LYS A 52 -15.96 -0.28 -4.12
CA LYS A 52 -15.32 0.50 -5.20
C LYS A 52 -14.15 1.40 -4.75
N ILE A 53 -13.70 1.27 -3.50
CA ILE A 53 -12.65 2.06 -2.88
C ILE A 53 -11.24 1.62 -3.29
N GLY A 54 -11.07 0.43 -3.88
CA GLY A 54 -9.77 -0.15 -4.22
C GLY A 54 -8.88 0.78 -5.04
N PHE A 55 -9.42 1.41 -6.09
CA PHE A 55 -8.65 2.33 -6.93
C PHE A 55 -8.22 3.60 -6.17
N PHE A 56 -9.12 4.19 -5.39
CA PHE A 56 -8.82 5.34 -4.54
C PHE A 56 -7.71 5.02 -3.54
N TYR A 57 -7.82 3.86 -2.88
CA TYR A 57 -6.83 3.38 -1.93
C TYR A 57 -5.43 3.24 -2.55
N VAL A 58 -5.35 2.58 -3.70
CA VAL A 58 -4.09 2.36 -4.43
C VAL A 58 -3.47 3.70 -4.86
N GLY A 59 -4.30 4.64 -5.31
CA GLY A 59 -3.86 6.01 -5.64
C GLY A 59 -3.27 6.74 -4.44
N VAL A 60 -3.93 6.69 -3.28
CA VAL A 60 -3.42 7.30 -2.04
C VAL A 60 -2.09 6.68 -1.62
N LEU A 61 -1.99 5.34 -1.67
CA LEU A 61 -0.78 4.63 -1.30
C LEU A 61 0.37 4.92 -2.27
N PHE A 62 0.07 5.10 -3.57
CA PHE A 62 1.05 5.53 -4.56
C PHE A 62 1.58 6.93 -4.25
N ILE A 63 0.71 7.90 -3.94
CA ILE A 63 1.13 9.27 -3.56
C ILE A 63 2.05 9.23 -2.34
N TYR A 64 1.67 8.50 -1.30
CA TYR A 64 2.51 8.32 -0.12
C TYR A 64 3.87 7.70 -0.48
N SER A 65 3.87 6.65 -1.31
CA SER A 65 5.08 5.97 -1.73
C SER A 65 6.04 6.89 -2.50
N VAL A 66 5.52 7.74 -3.38
CA VAL A 66 6.31 8.75 -4.12
C VAL A 66 6.87 9.81 -3.17
N HIS A 67 6.04 10.34 -2.27
CA HIS A 67 6.46 11.36 -1.30
C HIS A 67 7.57 10.83 -0.37
N LYS A 68 7.42 9.59 0.13
CA LYS A 68 8.44 8.92 0.92
C LYS A 68 9.75 8.73 0.15
N GLU A 69 9.66 8.33 -1.12
CA GLU A 69 10.84 8.12 -1.96
C GLU A 69 11.58 9.44 -2.23
N MET A 70 10.85 10.54 -2.45
CA MET A 70 11.42 11.89 -2.59
C MET A 70 12.18 12.32 -1.33
N LEU A 71 11.59 12.15 -0.15
CA LEU A 71 12.26 12.38 1.14
C LEU A 71 13.53 11.54 1.28
N ARG A 72 13.51 10.29 0.83
CA ARG A 72 14.69 9.41 0.85
C ARG A 72 15.79 9.86 -0.09
N TRP A 73 15.44 10.51 -1.20
CA TRP A 73 16.43 11.08 -2.10
C TRP A 73 17.09 12.31 -1.49
N LEU A 74 16.32 13.09 -0.72
CA LEU A 74 16.76 14.27 0.02
C LEU A 74 17.54 13.93 1.31
N GLU A 75 17.38 12.74 1.90
CA GLU A 75 18.03 12.29 3.13
C GLU A 75 19.06 11.16 2.92
N GLU A 76 20.32 11.38 3.32
CA GLU A 76 21.39 10.35 3.29
C GLU A 76 21.27 9.26 4.38
N LYS A 77 20.35 9.37 5.37
CA LYS A 77 20.29 8.40 6.49
C LYS A 77 18.87 7.92 6.85
N LYS A 78 18.77 6.58 6.91
CA LYS A 78 17.79 5.73 7.63
C LYS A 78 16.34 6.25 7.67
N ILE A 79 15.69 6.37 6.52
CA ILE A 79 14.22 6.34 6.52
C ILE A 79 13.75 4.92 6.86
N GLU A 80 12.89 4.86 7.85
CA GLU A 80 12.37 3.66 8.49
C GLU A 80 11.54 2.78 7.51
N ARG A 81 11.59 1.45 7.69
CA ARG A 81 10.95 0.43 6.83
C ARG A 81 9.42 0.41 6.89
N GLN A 82 8.78 1.47 7.36
CA GLN A 82 7.34 1.58 7.60
C GLN A 82 6.43 1.22 6.40
N GLY A 83 6.96 1.29 5.18
CA GLY A 83 6.21 0.94 3.97
C GLY A 83 5.99 -0.57 3.79
N GLU A 84 6.93 -1.39 4.26
CA GLU A 84 6.88 -2.85 4.08
C GLU A 84 5.68 -3.48 4.81
N TYR A 85 5.20 -2.85 5.90
CA TYR A 85 4.01 -3.31 6.62
C TYR A 85 2.76 -3.33 5.74
N PHE A 86 2.56 -2.36 4.86
CA PHE A 86 1.42 -2.36 3.94
C PHE A 86 1.45 -3.57 3.01
N LEU A 87 2.63 -3.87 2.46
CA LEU A 87 2.83 -5.03 1.60
C LEU A 87 2.56 -6.33 2.35
N TYR A 88 3.16 -6.51 3.51
CA TYR A 88 3.01 -7.73 4.31
C TYR A 88 1.57 -7.94 4.77
N SER A 89 0.87 -6.88 5.18
CA SER A 89 -0.52 -6.97 5.57
C SER A 89 -1.43 -7.39 4.41
N TRP A 90 -1.22 -6.86 3.20
CA TRP A 90 -2.00 -7.27 2.02
C TRP A 90 -1.70 -8.70 1.58
N ILE A 91 -0.42 -9.09 1.55
CA ILE A 91 -0.04 -10.48 1.24
C ILE A 91 -0.65 -11.44 2.27
N GLY A 92 -0.51 -11.12 3.56
CA GLY A 92 -1.04 -11.93 4.65
C GLY A 92 -2.55 -12.08 4.58
N LEU A 93 -3.28 -10.97 4.40
CA LEU A 93 -4.75 -11.00 4.25
C LEU A 93 -5.17 -11.87 3.06
N THR A 94 -4.61 -11.62 1.88
CA THR A 94 -4.97 -12.37 0.67
C THR A 94 -4.69 -13.85 0.82
N ALA A 95 -3.53 -14.23 1.36
CA ALA A 95 -3.19 -15.62 1.62
C ALA A 95 -4.19 -16.27 2.59
N ILE A 96 -4.56 -15.59 3.68
CA ILE A 96 -5.54 -16.07 4.66
C ILE A 96 -6.89 -16.30 3.99
N LEU A 97 -7.39 -15.35 3.18
CA LEU A 97 -8.68 -15.50 2.50
C LEU A 97 -8.68 -16.67 1.51
N TYR A 98 -7.59 -16.88 0.76
CA TYR A 98 -7.44 -18.05 -0.11
C TYR A 98 -7.42 -19.36 0.67
N ILE A 99 -6.69 -19.43 1.78
CA ILE A 99 -6.64 -20.62 2.64
C ILE A 99 -8.03 -20.94 3.19
N ILE A 100 -8.76 -19.93 3.69
CA ILE A 100 -10.12 -20.10 4.18
C ILE A 100 -11.02 -20.63 3.06
N ASN A 101 -10.99 -19.99 1.89
CA ASN A 101 -11.80 -20.42 0.75
C ASN A 101 -11.49 -21.88 0.34
N PHE A 102 -10.21 -22.26 0.29
CA PHE A 102 -9.77 -23.62 -0.01
C PHE A 102 -10.28 -24.64 1.04
N LEU A 103 -10.12 -24.34 2.34
CA LEU A 103 -10.57 -25.21 3.42
C LEU A 103 -12.10 -25.37 3.44
N THR A 104 -12.82 -24.34 3.02
CA THR A 104 -14.28 -24.35 2.88
C THR A 104 -14.78 -24.89 1.53
N LYS A 105 -13.90 -25.45 0.70
CA LYS A 105 -14.26 -26.04 -0.61
C LYS A 105 -14.97 -25.04 -1.51
N ASP A 106 -14.40 -23.85 -1.66
CA ASP A 106 -14.91 -22.77 -2.52
C ASP A 106 -16.27 -22.18 -2.10
N TYR A 107 -16.71 -22.41 -0.86
CA TYR A 107 -17.97 -21.88 -0.35
C TYR A 107 -18.09 -20.35 -0.45
N PHE A 108 -16.98 -19.62 -0.28
CA PHE A 108 -16.95 -18.16 -0.35
C PHE A 108 -16.73 -17.62 -1.77
N ASN A 109 -16.50 -18.48 -2.76
CA ASN A 109 -16.42 -18.08 -4.17
C ASN A 109 -17.80 -17.90 -4.82
N TYR A 110 -18.87 -18.37 -4.18
CA TYR A 110 -20.22 -18.32 -4.73
C TYR A 110 -21.20 -17.64 -3.78
N SER A 111 -22.09 -16.81 -4.35
CA SER A 111 -23.23 -16.23 -3.64
C SER A 111 -24.18 -17.34 -3.16
N PRO A 112 -25.12 -17.03 -2.25
CA PRO A 112 -26.20 -17.95 -1.89
C PRO A 112 -27.01 -18.44 -3.10
N GLU A 113 -27.09 -17.66 -4.19
CA GLU A 113 -27.75 -18.06 -5.44
C GLU A 113 -26.83 -18.83 -6.41
N GLY A 114 -25.58 -19.11 -6.03
CA GLY A 114 -24.62 -19.85 -6.87
C GLY A 114 -23.89 -19.00 -7.90
N VAL A 115 -23.97 -17.66 -7.81
CA VAL A 115 -23.28 -16.73 -8.72
C VAL A 115 -21.82 -16.58 -8.27
N PRO A 116 -20.83 -16.64 -9.19
CA PRO A 116 -19.43 -16.43 -8.82
C PRO A 116 -19.18 -15.00 -8.31
N LEU A 117 -18.44 -14.89 -7.22
CA LEU A 117 -18.07 -13.62 -6.58
C LEU A 117 -16.67 -13.17 -7.00
N GLU A 118 -16.50 -11.87 -7.24
CA GLU A 118 -15.21 -11.30 -7.66
C GLU A 118 -14.31 -10.87 -6.49
N THR A 119 -14.77 -10.95 -5.24
CA THR A 119 -14.05 -10.39 -4.07
C THR A 119 -12.62 -10.91 -3.93
N LEU A 120 -12.36 -12.23 -4.07
CA LEU A 120 -10.99 -12.77 -4.01
C LEU A 120 -10.10 -12.24 -5.14
N LYS A 121 -10.67 -12.09 -6.34
CA LYS A 121 -9.96 -11.56 -7.50
C LYS A 121 -9.63 -10.08 -7.29
N GLU A 122 -10.56 -9.28 -6.77
CA GLU A 122 -10.34 -7.86 -6.45
C GLU A 122 -9.24 -7.69 -5.39
N VAL A 123 -9.32 -8.45 -4.28
CA VAL A 123 -8.31 -8.44 -3.22
C VAL A 123 -6.92 -8.84 -3.75
N SER A 124 -6.87 -9.81 -4.67
CA SER A 124 -5.64 -10.22 -5.34
C SER A 124 -5.06 -9.10 -6.21
N VAL A 125 -5.90 -8.43 -7.00
CA VAL A 125 -5.48 -7.31 -7.84
C VAL A 125 -4.92 -6.17 -6.99
N ILE A 126 -5.60 -5.79 -5.90
CA ILE A 126 -5.12 -4.76 -4.97
C ILE A 126 -3.78 -5.17 -4.36
N THR A 127 -3.64 -6.42 -3.94
CA THR A 127 -2.38 -6.93 -3.37
C THR A 127 -1.23 -6.83 -4.37
N LEU A 128 -1.46 -7.21 -5.63
CA LEU A 128 -0.47 -7.11 -6.69
C LEU A 128 -0.11 -5.65 -7.00
N GLN A 129 -1.09 -4.74 -6.99
CA GLN A 129 -0.85 -3.31 -7.19
C GLN A 129 0.01 -2.73 -6.05
N VAL A 130 -0.32 -3.06 -4.79
CA VAL A 130 0.48 -2.67 -3.63
C VAL A 130 1.91 -3.23 -3.75
N ALA A 131 2.05 -4.51 -4.11
CA ALA A 131 3.35 -5.12 -4.37
C ALA A 131 4.14 -4.41 -5.48
N GLY A 132 3.47 -4.05 -6.57
CA GLY A 132 4.06 -3.30 -7.68
C GLY A 132 4.61 -1.94 -7.24
N ILE A 133 3.85 -1.19 -6.42
CA ILE A 133 4.29 0.11 -5.88
C ILE A 133 5.55 -0.04 -5.03
N PHE A 134 5.60 -1.05 -4.15
CA PHE A 134 6.77 -1.27 -3.29
C PHE A 134 7.98 -1.86 -4.02
N LEU A 135 7.76 -2.70 -5.03
CA LEU A 135 8.82 -3.16 -5.92
C LEU A 135 9.43 -2.00 -6.71
N PHE A 136 8.60 -1.10 -7.24
CA PHE A 136 9.05 0.07 -7.97
C PHE A 136 9.94 0.98 -7.10
N THR A 137 9.51 1.30 -5.88
CA THR A 137 10.34 2.10 -4.95
C THR A 137 11.62 1.39 -4.52
N ARG A 138 11.61 0.06 -4.44
CA ARG A 138 12.82 -0.72 -4.17
C ARG A 138 13.79 -0.70 -5.36
N LEU A 139 13.30 -0.79 -6.60
CA LEU A 139 14.12 -0.65 -7.81
C LEU A 139 14.74 0.74 -7.92
N SER A 140 13.96 1.79 -7.61
CA SER A 140 14.46 3.18 -7.54
C SER A 140 15.68 3.30 -6.60
N LYS A 141 15.67 2.54 -5.49
CA LYS A 141 16.83 2.47 -4.57
C LYS A 141 18.08 1.96 -5.26
N VAL A 142 17.94 0.84 -5.96
CA VAL A 142 19.06 0.14 -6.59
C VAL A 142 19.66 1.03 -7.68
N ILE A 143 18.81 1.72 -8.46
CA ILE A 143 19.25 2.66 -9.49
C ILE A 143 20.07 3.81 -8.87
N LYS A 144 19.59 4.41 -7.77
CA LYS A 144 20.33 5.48 -7.08
C LYS A 144 21.73 5.02 -6.64
N ILE A 145 21.84 3.83 -6.03
CA ILE A 145 23.14 3.28 -5.58
C ILE A 145 24.09 3.03 -6.77
N ILE A 146 23.56 2.59 -7.91
CA ILE A 146 24.37 2.38 -9.11
C ILE A 146 24.88 3.71 -9.68
N LEU A 147 24.03 4.75 -9.69
CA LEU A 147 24.41 6.09 -10.16
C LEU A 147 25.46 6.77 -9.27
N GLU A 148 25.37 6.61 -7.95
CA GLU A 148 26.35 7.20 -7.01
C GLU A 148 27.72 6.49 -7.04
N LYS A 149 27.78 5.24 -7.51
CA LYS A 149 29.03 4.48 -7.64
C LYS A 149 29.81 4.75 -8.93
N LYS A 150 29.22 5.47 -9.89
CA LYS A 150 29.77 5.73 -11.22
C LYS A 150 30.26 7.17 -11.33
#